data_AF-A0A1G9TTY4-F1
#
_entry.id   AF-A0A1G9TTY4-F1
#
_cell.length_a   1.000
_cell.length_b   1.000
_cell.length_c   1.000
_cell.angle_alpha   90.00
_cell.angle_beta   90.00
_cell.angle_gamma   90.00
#
_symmetry.space_group_name_H-M   'P 1'
#
loop_
_entity.id
_entity.type
_entity.pdbx_description
1 polymer ?
#
loop_
_entity_poly.entity_id
_entity_poly.type
_entity_poly.pdbx_seq_one_letter_code
_entity_poly.pdbx_strand_id
1 'polypeptide(L)'
;MLSYRASIPLSNRTLTRLAELIRTRRAERRSRWRRLDPARQALLVLAHLRNGDTYARLAGGFAIGTTTAWRYIREAVDLLAALADVA
;
A
#
# COMPACT_ATOMS: atom_id res chain seq x y z
N MET A 1 7.42 2.08 -15.58
CA MET A 1 7.47 3.44 -15.00
C MET A 1 6.13 3.72 -14.34
N LEU A 2 6.10 3.97 -13.03
CA LEU A 2 4.88 4.15 -12.25
C LEU A 2 4.96 5.50 -11.53
N SER A 3 4.42 6.54 -12.17
CA SER A 3 4.43 7.90 -11.63
C SER A 3 3.00 8.28 -11.23
N TYR A 4 2.68 8.15 -9.95
CA TYR A 4 1.55 8.86 -9.35
C TYR A 4 2.02 10.27 -9.05
N ARG A 5 1.41 11.29 -9.67
CA ARG A 5 1.80 12.69 -9.47
C ARG A 5 1.25 13.20 -8.14
N ALA A 6 1.91 12.82 -7.07
CA ALA A 6 1.94 13.54 -5.80
C ALA A 6 3.42 13.74 -5.45
N SER A 7 3.83 14.96 -5.12
CA SER A 7 5.18 15.23 -4.62
C SER A 7 5.25 14.68 -3.19
N ILE A 8 5.42 13.37 -3.06
CA ILE A 8 5.64 12.76 -1.77
C ILE A 8 7.15 12.60 -1.62
N PRO A 9 7.79 13.22 -0.61
CA PRO A 9 9.18 12.91 -0.28
C PRO A 9 9.22 11.52 0.39
N LEU A 10 8.92 10.49 -0.38
CA LEU A 10 9.05 9.10 0.05
C LEU A 10 10.42 8.60 -0.36
N SER A 11 11.20 8.19 0.63
CA SER A 11 12.41 7.42 0.37
C SER A 11 12.02 6.14 -0.38
N ASN A 12 12.71 5.88 -1.49
CA ASN A 12 12.52 4.65 -2.27
C ASN A 12 12.75 3.39 -1.40
N ARG A 13 13.54 3.52 -0.32
CA ARG A 13 13.74 2.46 0.68
C ARG A 13 12.44 2.11 1.40
N THR A 14 11.66 3.10 1.85
CA THR A 14 10.38 2.86 2.55
C THR A 14 9.37 2.19 1.65
N LEU A 15 9.28 2.62 0.38
CA LEU A 15 8.43 1.99 -0.62
C LEU A 15 8.82 0.53 -0.86
N THR A 16 10.12 0.28 -1.06
CA THR A 16 10.66 -1.06 -1.31
C THR A 16 10.41 -1.98 -0.12
N ARG A 17 10.68 -1.50 1.10
CA ARG A 17 10.48 -2.25 2.34
C ARG A 17 9.01 -2.63 2.53
N LEU A 18 8.08 -1.70 2.35
CA LEU A 18 6.66 -1.99 2.46
C LEU A 18 6.18 -2.96 1.37
N ALA A 19 6.66 -2.81 0.14
CA ALA A 19 6.34 -3.73 -0.95
C ALA A 19 6.82 -5.15 -0.67
N GLU A 20 8.00 -5.32 -0.06
CA GLU A 20 8.51 -6.62 0.40
C GLU A 20 7.62 -7.25 1.48
N LEU A 21 7.23 -6.48 2.50
CA LEU A 21 6.33 -6.98 3.54
C LEU A 21 5.00 -7.48 2.97
N ILE A 22 4.42 -6.71 2.03
CA ILE A 22 3.19 -7.10 1.33
C ILE A 22 3.42 -8.36 0.49
N ARG A 23 4.57 -8.48 -0.20
CA ARG A 23 4.92 -9.70 -0.97
C ARG A 23 4.97 -10.92 -0.07
N THR A 24 5.72 -10.86 1.03
CA THR A 24 5.86 -11.95 2.00
C THR A 24 4.50 -12.36 2.55
N ARG A 25 3.68 -11.37 2.99
CA ARG A 25 2.35 -11.66 3.53
C ARG A 25 1.42 -12.32 2.52
N ARG A 26 1.45 -11.88 1.26
CA ARG A 26 0.64 -12.47 0.19
C ARG A 26 1.07 -13.91 -0.13
N ALA A 27 2.37 -14.20 -0.05
CA ALA A 27 2.90 -15.55 -0.25
C ALA A 27 2.41 -16.51 0.84
N GLU A 28 2.49 -16.10 2.11
CA GLU A 28 1.96 -16.88 3.25
C GLU A 28 0.46 -17.15 3.12
N ARG A 29 -0.32 -16.12 2.77
CA ARG A 29 -1.78 -16.21 2.67
C ARG A 29 -2.28 -16.82 1.35
N ARG A 30 -1.37 -17.21 0.44
CA ARG A 30 -1.67 -17.67 -0.94
C ARG A 30 -2.70 -16.79 -1.67
N SER A 31 -2.61 -15.47 -1.51
CA SER A 31 -3.58 -14.51 -2.07
C SER A 31 -3.41 -14.42 -3.60
N ARG A 32 -4.09 -15.30 -4.36
CA ARG A 32 -3.92 -15.47 -5.81
C ARG A 32 -4.45 -14.33 -6.69
N TRP A 33 -5.33 -13.46 -6.17
CA TRP A 33 -5.99 -12.42 -6.99
C TRP A 33 -6.05 -11.07 -6.29
N ARG A 34 -5.20 -10.12 -6.70
CA ARG A 34 -5.17 -8.73 -6.21
C ARG A 34 -5.05 -7.80 -7.41
N ARG A 35 -5.86 -6.73 -7.45
CA ARG A 35 -5.84 -5.74 -8.55
C ARG A 35 -4.56 -4.91 -8.66
N LEU A 36 -3.80 -4.76 -7.58
CA LEU A 36 -2.54 -4.03 -7.58
C LEU A 36 -1.40 -4.99 -7.23
N ASP A 37 -0.28 -4.83 -7.92
CA ASP A 37 0.97 -5.43 -7.49
C ASP A 37 1.41 -4.83 -6.13
N PRO A 38 2.32 -5.51 -5.41
CA PRO A 38 2.75 -5.06 -4.08
C PRO A 38 3.37 -3.66 -4.04
N ALA A 39 4.07 -3.23 -5.10
CA ALA A 39 4.67 -1.90 -5.14
C ALA A 39 3.61 -0.80 -5.34
N ARG A 40 2.62 -1.04 -6.20
CA ARG A 40 1.45 -0.14 -6.34
C ARG A 40 0.60 -0.10 -5.07
N GLN A 41 0.40 -1.23 -4.39
CA GLN A 41 -0.27 -1.23 -3.08
C GLN A 41 0.51 -0.42 -2.06
N ALA A 42 1.84 -0.61 -1.97
CA ALA A 42 2.68 0.15 -1.07
C ALA A 42 2.62 1.65 -1.35
N LEU A 43 2.65 2.07 -2.62
CA LEU A 43 2.53 3.47 -3.00
C LEU A 43 1.17 4.07 -2.59
N LEU A 44 0.08 3.35 -2.82
CA LEU A 44 -1.26 3.75 -2.41
C LEU A 44 -1.34 3.96 -0.89
N VAL A 45 -0.79 3.03 -0.12
CA VAL A 45 -0.76 3.10 1.35
C VAL A 45 0.05 4.30 1.81
N LEU A 46 1.25 4.50 1.24
CA LEU A 46 2.11 5.60 1.63
C LEU A 46 1.51 6.96 1.26
N ALA A 47 0.79 7.06 0.14
CA ALA A 47 0.02 8.26 -0.20
C ALA A 47 -1.07 8.55 0.85
N HIS A 48 -1.79 7.53 1.31
CA HIS A 48 -2.75 7.68 2.40
C HIS A 48 -2.10 8.13 3.71
N LEU A 49 -1.05 7.44 4.15
CA LEU A 49 -0.39 7.70 5.44
C LEU A 49 0.35 9.04 5.47
N ARG A 50 0.94 9.46 4.34
CA ARG A 50 1.75 10.68 4.30
C ARG A 50 0.94 11.94 4.00
N ASN A 51 -0.03 11.84 3.09
CA ASN A 51 -0.78 13.01 2.62
C ASN A 51 -2.20 13.07 3.17
N GLY A 52 -2.69 12.02 3.85
CA GLY A 52 -4.08 11.93 4.27
C GLY A 52 -5.07 11.81 3.09
N ASP A 53 -4.60 11.36 1.91
CA ASP A 53 -5.46 11.22 0.74
C ASP A 53 -6.66 10.30 1.04
N THR A 54 -7.86 10.73 0.65
CA THR A 54 -9.09 9.96 0.91
C THR A 54 -9.12 8.66 0.11
N TYR A 55 -9.84 7.65 0.62
CA TYR A 55 -9.99 6.37 -0.09
C TYR A 55 -10.56 6.53 -1.50
N ALA A 56 -11.50 7.45 -1.70
CA ALA A 56 -12.11 7.72 -3.00
C ALA A 56 -11.09 8.31 -4.00
N ARG A 57 -10.27 9.28 -3.55
CA ARG A 57 -9.22 9.90 -4.37
C ARG A 57 -8.15 8.88 -4.78
N LEU A 58 -7.73 8.04 -3.84
CA LEU A 58 -6.77 6.96 -4.11
C LEU A 58 -7.38 5.90 -5.04
N ALA A 59 -8.63 5.51 -4.82
CA ALA A 59 -9.33 4.55 -5.66
C ALA A 59 -9.37 5.00 -7.13
N GLY A 60 -9.73 6.27 -7.37
CA GLY A 60 -9.69 6.87 -8.70
C GLY A 60 -8.27 6.88 -9.29
N GLY A 61 -7.27 7.34 -8.53
CA GLY A 61 -5.88 7.43 -9.00
C GLY A 61 -5.21 6.08 -9.31
N PHE A 62 -5.69 5.00 -8.69
CA PHE A 62 -5.18 3.63 -8.90
C PHE A 62 -6.12 2.74 -9.72
N ALA A 63 -7.22 3.29 -10.26
CA ALA A 63 -8.24 2.57 -11.03
C ALA A 63 -8.78 1.31 -10.33
N ILE A 64 -9.05 1.42 -9.02
CA ILE A 64 -9.66 0.36 -8.20
C ILE A 64 -10.92 0.88 -7.49
N GLY A 65 -11.72 -0.02 -6.91
CA GLY A 65 -12.86 0.40 -6.10
C GLY A 65 -12.46 0.93 -4.72
N THR A 66 -13.25 1.83 -4.15
CA THR A 66 -13.02 2.42 -2.80
C THR A 66 -12.86 1.36 -1.72
N THR A 67 -13.69 0.31 -1.72
CA THR A 67 -13.58 -0.82 -0.79
C THR A 67 -12.25 -1.57 -0.94
N THR A 68 -11.71 -1.66 -2.16
CA THR A 68 -10.40 -2.27 -2.40
C THR A 68 -9.27 -1.39 -1.87
N ALA A 69 -9.36 -0.07 -2.05
CA ALA A 69 -8.40 0.87 -1.49
C ALA A 69 -8.40 0.80 0.05
N TRP A 70 -9.58 0.83 0.68
CA TRP A 70 -9.73 0.66 2.13
C TRP A 70 -9.10 -0.65 2.62
N ARG A 71 -9.41 -1.79 1.97
CA ARG A 71 -8.86 -3.10 2.35
C ARG A 71 -7.34 -3.14 2.26
N TYR A 72 -6.78 -2.54 1.21
CA TYR A 72 -5.33 -2.51 1.00
C TYR A 72 -4.60 -1.64 2.01
N ILE A 73 -5.22 -0.52 2.40
CA ILE A 73 -4.71 0.36 3.44
C ILE A 73 -4.75 -0.34 4.79
N ARG A 74 -5.88 -0.95 5.13
CA ARG A 74 -6.04 -1.65 6.41
C ARG A 74 -5.03 -2.79 6.56
N GLU A 75 -4.88 -3.63 5.54
CA GLU A 75 -3.90 -4.73 5.56
C GLU A 75 -2.46 -4.25 5.77
N ALA A 76 -2.07 -3.14 5.13
CA ALA A 76 -0.73 -2.60 5.29
C ALA A 76 -0.52 -1.94 6.66
N VAL A 77 -1.54 -1.28 7.20
CA VAL A 77 -1.50 -0.75 8.58
C VAL A 77 -1.37 -1.88 9.59
N ASP A 78 -2.14 -2.96 9.45
CA ASP A 78 -2.03 -4.13 10.34
C ASP A 78 -0.64 -4.78 10.25
N LEU A 79 -0.03 -4.83 9.05
CA LEU A 79 1.36 -5.30 8.88
C LEU A 79 2.38 -4.40 9.56
N LEU A 80 2.22 -3.09 9.47
CA LEU A 80 3.12 -2.13 10.12
C LEU A 80 2.97 -2.15 11.64
N ALA A 81 1.74 -2.28 12.15
CA ALA A 81 1.48 -2.41 13.58
C ALA A 81 2.12 -3.69 14.14
N ALA A 82 1.96 -4.83 13.46
CA ALA A 82 2.59 -6.08 13.87
C ALA A 82 4.13 -6.02 13.89
N LEU A 83 4.75 -5.15 13.10
CA LEU A 83 6.21 -4.93 13.16
C LEU A 83 6.61 -4.02 14.33
N ALA A 84 5.75 -3.08 14.71
CA ALA A 84 6.00 -2.19 15.83
C ALA A 84 5.90 -2.94 17.17
N ASP A 85 5.02 -3.94 17.28
CA ASP A 85 4.86 -4.77 18.48
C ASP A 85 6.03 -5.74 18.74
N VAL A 86 6.91 -5.91 17.75
CA VAL A 86 8.07 -6.84 17.82
C VAL A 86 9.39 -6.08 18.04
N ALA A 87 9.35 -4.74 18.07
CA ALA A 87 10.50 -3.86 18.29
C ALA A 87 10.59 -3.39 19.75
#